data_AF-F8QHJ4-F1
#
_entry.id   AF-F8QHJ4-F1
#
_cell.length_a   1.000
_cell.length_b   1.000
_cell.length_c   1.000
_cell.angle_alpha   90.00
_cell.angle_beta   90.00
_cell.angle_gamma   90.00
#
_symmetry.space_group_name_H-M   'P 1'
#
loop_
_entity.id
_entity.type
_entity.pdbx_description
1 polymer ?
#
loop_
_entity_poly.entity_id
_entity_poly.type
_entity_poly.pdbx_seq_one_letter_code
_entity_poly.pdbx_strand_id
1 'polypeptide(L)'
;KVLHINYTIYDMCQEHDSVNPRTRCDVMVFSREKKRGGHSYWYTRVLGVFHTQVLHVSLGSKDNRPQRMEFLWVCWLGLDLEHPR
;
A
#
# COMPACT_ATOMS: atom_id res chain seq x y z
N LYS A 1 -6.58 6.81 -12.28
CA LYS A 1 -6.81 7.15 -10.86
C LYS A 1 -5.47 7.01 -10.14
N VAL A 2 -5.07 8.00 -9.34
CA VAL A 2 -3.79 8.03 -8.63
C VAL A 2 -4.11 7.92 -7.14
N LEU A 3 -3.46 7.00 -6.42
CA LEU A 3 -3.55 6.91 -4.96
C LEU A 3 -2.49 7.83 -4.36
N HIS A 4 -2.86 8.62 -3.36
CA HIS A 4 -1.94 9.45 -2.60
C HIS A 4 -1.76 8.84 -1.21
N ILE A 5 -0.54 8.47 -0.86
CA ILE A 5 -0.19 7.95 0.45
C ILE A 5 0.55 9.05 1.18
N ASN A 6 -0.09 9.65 2.19
CA ASN A 6 0.56 10.66 3.01
C ASN A 6 1.42 9.97 4.07
N TYR A 7 2.64 10.46 4.25
CA TYR A 7 3.54 10.02 5.30
C TYR A 7 4.15 11.23 6.00
N THR A 8 4.46 11.07 7.28
CA THR A 8 5.10 12.12 8.08
C THR A 8 6.60 11.88 8.07
N ILE A 9 7.34 12.87 7.59
CA ILE A 9 8.80 12.86 7.69
C ILE A 9 9.20 13.34 9.09
N TYR A 10 10.40 12.95 9.54
CA TYR A 10 10.96 13.28 10.85
C TYR A 10 10.96 14.78 11.19
N ASP A 11 10.88 15.67 10.21
CA ASP A 11 10.81 17.13 10.37
C ASP A 11 9.38 17.64 10.65
N MET A 12 8.43 16.75 10.91
CA MET A 12 6.99 17.05 11.04
C MET A 12 6.36 17.62 9.77
N CYS A 13 7.07 17.57 8.63
CA CYS A 13 6.46 17.85 7.33
C CYS A 13 5.64 16.64 6.88
N GLN A 14 4.48 16.92 6.30
CA GLN A 14 3.66 15.91 5.65
C GLN A 14 4.05 15.87 4.17
N GLU A 15 4.60 14.74 3.73
CA GLU A 15 4.81 14.46 2.32
C GLU A 15 3.81 13.42 1.82
N HIS A 16 3.76 13.23 0.51
CA HIS A 16 2.85 12.32 -0.14
C HIS A 16 3.51 11.58 -1.30
N ASP A 17 3.35 10.27 -1.30
CA ASP A 17 3.70 9.43 -2.43
C ASP A 17 2.50 9.26 -3.35
N SER A 18 2.73 9.37 -4.66
CA SER A 18 1.70 9.16 -5.67
C SER A 18 1.92 7.84 -6.40
N VAL A 19 0.95 6.94 -6.25
CA VAL A 19 0.95 5.64 -6.93
C VAL A 19 0.06 5.72 -8.15
N ASN A 20 0.68 5.65 -9.33
CA ASN A 20 -0.02 5.70 -10.61
C ASN A 20 0.14 4.37 -11.36
N PRO A 21 -0.92 3.57 -11.50
CA PRO A 21 -0.85 2.28 -12.21
C PRO A 21 -0.35 2.38 -13.66
N ARG A 22 -0.42 3.56 -14.29
CA ARG A 22 0.00 3.74 -15.69
C ARG A 22 1.48 4.07 -15.87
N THR A 23 2.13 4.71 -14.88
CA THR A 23 3.48 5.25 -15.05
C THR A 23 4.45 4.85 -13.95
N ARG A 24 3.96 4.61 -12.73
CA ARG A 24 4.74 4.23 -11.54
C ARG A 24 3.91 3.26 -10.71
N CYS A 25 3.86 2.02 -11.18
CA CYS A 25 2.99 0.98 -10.64
C CYS A 25 3.69 0.02 -9.68
N ASP A 26 5.02 0.03 -9.60
CA ASP A 26 5.77 -0.86 -8.72
C ASP A 26 5.90 -0.22 -7.32
N VAL A 27 5.59 -1.01 -6.29
CA VAL A 27 5.58 -0.60 -4.87
C VAL A 27 6.39 -1.60 -4.06
N MET A 28 7.16 -1.09 -3.10
CA MET A 28 7.85 -1.89 -2.08
C MET A 28 7.08 -1.82 -0.78
N VAL A 29 6.83 -2.98 -0.17
CA VAL A 29 6.17 -3.10 1.12
C VAL A 29 7.13 -3.75 2.09
N PHE A 30 7.20 -3.26 3.32
CA PHE A 30 8.04 -3.88 4.34
C PHE A 30 7.58 -5.32 4.60
N SER A 31 8.50 -6.27 4.41
CA SER A 31 8.23 -7.69 4.58
C SER A 31 8.15 -8.02 6.07
N ARG A 32 7.23 -8.93 6.45
CA ARG A 32 7.16 -9.47 7.82
C ARG A 32 7.97 -10.75 7.98
N GLU A 33 8.87 -11.05 7.05
CA GLU A 33 9.76 -12.21 7.12
C GLU A 33 10.74 -12.08 8.30
N LYS A 34 10.62 -12.99 9.26
CA LYS A 34 11.49 -13.05 10.45
C LYS A 34 12.66 -14.04 10.30
N LYS A 35 12.80 -14.66 9.13
CA LYS A 35 13.85 -15.67 8.89
C LYS A 35 15.20 -14.97 8.73
N ARG A 36 16.27 -15.55 9.30
CA ARG A 36 17.64 -15.07 9.05
C ARG A 36 17.94 -15.22 7.56
N GLY A 37 18.23 -14.12 6.88
CA GLY A 37 18.41 -14.06 5.41
C GLY A 37 17.13 -13.86 4.60
N GLY A 38 15.97 -13.61 5.23
CA GLY A 38 14.76 -13.19 4.53
C GLY A 38 14.89 -11.77 3.97
N HIS A 39 14.14 -11.47 2.91
CA HIS A 39 14.21 -10.15 2.28
C HIS A 39 13.41 -9.12 3.09
N SER A 40 14.00 -7.95 3.31
CA SER A 40 13.38 -6.87 4.09
C SER A 40 12.12 -6.29 3.42
N TYR A 41 11.92 -6.53 2.12
CA TYR A 41 10.83 -5.96 1.34
C TYR A 41 10.16 -6.99 0.44
N TRP A 42 8.85 -6.85 0.30
CA TRP A 42 8.06 -7.46 -0.76
C TRP A 42 7.85 -6.46 -1.88
N TYR A 43 7.80 -6.98 -3.10
CA TYR A 43 7.63 -6.19 -4.31
C TYR A 43 6.28 -6.52 -4.92
N THR A 44 5.57 -5.48 -5.36
CA THR A 44 4.27 -5.66 -5.97
C THR A 44 4.03 -4.65 -7.06
N ARG A 45 3.27 -5.05 -8.08
CA ARG A 45 2.82 -4.19 -9.16
C ARG A 45 1.33 -3.89 -9.00
N VAL A 46 0.98 -2.62 -8.91
CA VAL A 46 -0.39 -2.14 -8.86
C VAL A 46 -1.03 -2.27 -10.24
N LEU A 47 -2.08 -3.08 -10.32
CA LEU A 47 -2.90 -3.27 -11.51
C LEU A 47 -4.02 -2.24 -11.61
N GLY A 48 -4.55 -1.80 -10.46
CA GLY A 48 -5.63 -0.82 -10.41
C GLY A 48 -5.84 -0.20 -9.04
N VAL A 49 -6.39 1.01 -9.02
CA VAL A 49 -6.82 1.73 -7.80
C VAL A 49 -8.33 1.81 -7.80
N PHE A 50 -8.95 1.27 -6.76
CA PHE A 50 -10.39 1.26 -6.57
C PHE A 50 -10.79 2.03 -5.31
N HIS A 51 -12.07 2.34 -5.18
CA HIS A 51 -12.61 2.96 -3.98
C HIS A 51 -14.00 2.39 -3.70
N THR A 52 -14.35 2.31 -2.42
CA THR A 52 -15.67 1.93 -1.98
C THR A 52 -16.09 2.81 -0.80
N GLN A 53 -17.39 2.90 -0.57
CA GLN A 53 -17.97 3.54 0.61
C GLN A 53 -18.13 2.45 1.68
N VAL A 54 -17.33 2.53 2.74
CA VAL A 54 -17.37 1.60 3.86
C VAL A 54 -18.15 2.21 4.99
N LEU A 55 -19.12 1.48 5.54
CA LEU A 55 -19.80 1.86 6.75
C LEU A 55 -19.19 1.09 7.92
N HIS A 56 -18.60 1.81 8.89
CA HIS A 56 -18.04 1.19 10.08
C HIS A 56 -19.11 1.02 11.16
N VAL A 57 -19.72 -0.17 11.19
CA VAL A 57 -20.75 -0.53 12.17
C VAL A 57 -20.07 -1.18 13.38
N SER A 58 -19.57 -0.38 14.31
CA SER A 58 -19.10 -0.86 15.62
C SER A 58 -20.08 -0.52 16.74
N LEU A 59 -20.17 -1.38 17.75
CA LEU A 59 -21.01 -1.16 18.94
C LEU A 59 -20.45 0.05 19.70
N GLY A 60 -21.13 1.20 19.60
CA GLY A 60 -20.67 2.48 20.16
C GLY A 60 -20.10 3.48 19.14
N SER A 61 -20.11 3.17 17.83
CA SER A 61 -19.79 4.16 16.80
C SER A 61 -20.84 5.27 16.80
N LYS A 62 -20.42 6.50 17.10
CA LYS A 62 -21.29 7.69 17.06
C LYS A 62 -21.57 8.19 15.65
N ASP A 63 -20.77 7.77 14.67
CA ASP A 63 -20.81 8.31 13.32
C ASP A 63 -21.06 7.18 12.32
N ASN A 64 -22.33 7.00 11.94
CA ASN A 64 -22.78 5.99 10.98
C ASN A 64 -22.73 6.53 9.54
N ARG A 65 -21.70 7.33 9.23
CA ARG A 65 -21.52 7.93 7.92
C ARG A 65 -20.66 7.01 7.04
N PRO A 66 -21.05 6.77 5.78
CA PRO A 66 -20.19 6.06 4.84
C PRO A 66 -18.86 6.80 4.68
N GLN A 67 -17.76 6.09 4.86
CA GLN A 67 -16.41 6.59 4.67
C GLN A 67 -15.84 6.07 3.36
N ARG A 68 -15.30 6.98 2.55
CA ARG A 68 -14.61 6.59 1.32
C ARG A 68 -13.26 5.96 1.67
N MET A 69 -13.08 4.71 1.28
CA MET A 69 -11.84 3.97 1.44
C MET A 69 -11.26 3.59 0.08
N GLU A 70 -9.96 3.80 -0.09
CA GLU A 70 -9.23 3.43 -1.31
C GLU A 70 -8.52 2.09 -1.09
N PHE A 71 -8.53 1.23 -2.10
CA PHE A 71 -7.84 -0.05 -2.05
C PHE A 71 -7.19 -0.36 -3.41
N LEU A 72 -6.06 -1.06 -3.34
CA LEU A 72 -5.25 -1.39 -4.50
C LEU A 72 -5.47 -2.84 -4.90
N TRP A 73 -5.65 -3.07 -6.19
CA TRP A 73 -5.49 -4.41 -6.76
C TRP A 73 -4.06 -4.55 -7.24
N VAL A 74 -3.35 -5.54 -6.71
CA VAL A 74 -1.91 -5.68 -6.90
C VAL A 74 -1.54 -7.11 -7.28
N CYS A 75 -0.44 -7.26 -8.02
CA CYS A 75 0.20 -8.54 -8.33
C CYS A 75 1.52 -8.62 -7.54
N TRP A 76 1.70 -9.67 -6.73
CA TRP A 76 2.93 -9.88 -5.98
C TRP A 76 4.02 -10.42 -6.89
N LEU A 77 5.22 -9.84 -6.78
CA LEU A 77 6.39 -10.28 -7.54
C LEU A 77 7.19 -11.27 -6.69
N GLY A 78 7.56 -12.40 -7.30
CA GLY A 78 8.48 -13.35 -6.71
C GLY A 78 9.92 -12.86 -6.83
N LEU A 79 10.73 -13.17 -5.82
CA LEU A 79 12.17 -12.93 -5.86
C LEU A 79 12.82 -14.08 -6.62
N ASP A 80 13.63 -13.75 -7.63
CA ASP A 80 14.51 -14.72 -8.26
C ASP A 80 15.77 -14.84 -7.40
N LEU A 81 15.94 -16.02 -6.78
CA LEU A 81 17.09 -16.34 -5.91
C LEU A 81 18.25 -16.96 -6.69
N GLU A 82 18.04 -17.33 -7.96
CA GLU A 82 19.03 -18.05 -8.78
C GLU A 82 20.00 -17.10 -9.52
N HIS A 83 19.71 -15.79 -9.54
CA HIS A 83 20.59 -14.76 -10.08
C HIS A 83 20.95 -13.72 -9.01
N PRO A 84 21.94 -14.02 -8.15
CA PRO A 84 22.50 -12.99 -7.27
C PRO A 84 23.12 -11.88 -8.15
N ARG A 85 22.73 -10.63 -7.86
CA ARG A 85 23.31 -9.44 -8.48
C ARG A 85 24.79 -9.27 -8.11
#